data_AF-A0A967ZQP7-F1
#
_entry.id   AF-A0A967ZQP7-F1
#
_cell.length_a   1.000
_cell.length_b   1.000
_cell.length_c   1.000
_cell.angle_alpha   90.00
_cell.angle_beta   90.00
_cell.angle_gamma   90.00
#
_symmetry.space_group_name_H-M   'P 1'
#
loop_
_entity.id
_entity.type
_entity.pdbx_description
1 polymer ?
#
loop_
_entity_poly.entity_id
_entity_poly.type
_entity_poly.pdbx_seq_one_letter_code
_entity_poly.pdbx_strand_id
1 'polypeptide(L)'
;SEGLALAGIMGGETSEVSDTTSRILLEVAHFSAPHLLLSGKRHSLRSEAVARFERGVDPELPPLASARAAALMAELAGGVVAEGFIDEYPGRAEPTVVELPGGEVRRLLGIDIAPDEIAGYLSRLGFGVDGGDPFSVTVPSFRPDVTRPADLVEEILRLHGFESVPERVPHGPGGGLPEHEARRRAVRSAMVGAGYHETMAYSFVGPGDAVAFGYPEGDPRSEQIAVRNPLNEEEGVLRTTLLP
;
A
#
# COMPACT_ATOMS: atom_id res chain seq x y z
N SER A 1 -34.96 -6.30 0.60
CA SER A 1 -34.38 -6.43 1.94
C SER A 1 -33.88 -5.07 2.36
N GLU A 2 -34.03 -4.73 3.64
CA GLU A 2 -33.42 -3.54 4.23
C GLU A 2 -31.95 -3.85 4.58
N GLY A 3 -31.04 -2.91 4.35
CA GLY A 3 -29.62 -3.11 4.64
C GLY A 3 -29.32 -2.92 6.12
N LEU A 4 -28.73 -3.93 6.77
CA LEU A 4 -28.40 -3.88 8.21
C LEU A 4 -27.07 -3.15 8.50
N ALA A 5 -26.19 -3.04 7.51
CA ALA A 5 -24.90 -2.37 7.63
C ALA A 5 -24.34 -2.05 6.24
N LEU A 6 -23.41 -1.09 6.19
CA LEU A 6 -22.43 -1.00 5.12
C LEU A 6 -21.24 -1.87 5.54
N ALA A 7 -21.25 -3.13 5.09
CA ALA A 7 -20.34 -4.19 5.54
C ALA A 7 -18.88 -3.74 5.59
N GLY A 8 -18.22 -3.96 6.74
CA GLY A 8 -16.83 -3.57 6.99
C GLY A 8 -16.57 -2.06 7.13
N ILE A 9 -17.60 -1.22 7.00
CA ILE A 9 -17.49 0.25 7.07
C ILE A 9 -18.23 0.81 8.29
N MET A 10 -19.54 0.56 8.38
CA MET A 10 -20.42 1.15 9.39
C MET A 10 -21.68 0.31 9.58
N GLY A 11 -22.13 0.14 10.83
CA GLY A 11 -23.43 -0.47 11.15
C GLY A 11 -24.60 0.41 10.69
N GLY A 12 -25.77 -0.20 10.52
CA GLY A 12 -27.01 0.53 10.23
C GLY A 12 -27.69 1.00 11.50
N GLU A 13 -28.46 2.09 11.40
CA GLU A 13 -29.24 2.65 12.52
C GLU A 13 -30.22 1.61 13.12
N THR A 14 -30.82 0.77 12.28
CA THR A 14 -31.82 -0.23 12.72
C THR A 14 -31.22 -1.45 13.41
N SER A 15 -29.90 -1.66 13.32
CA SER A 15 -29.19 -2.81 13.89
C SER A 15 -28.23 -2.43 15.04
N GLU A 16 -28.17 -1.15 15.39
CA GLU A 16 -27.28 -0.63 16.43
C GLU A 16 -27.65 -1.14 17.82
N VAL A 17 -26.62 -1.38 18.65
CA VAL A 17 -26.80 -1.72 20.07
C VAL A 17 -27.20 -0.46 20.84
N SER A 18 -28.25 -0.53 21.65
CA SER A 18 -28.75 0.56 22.49
C SER A 18 -28.78 0.16 23.97
N ASP A 19 -29.13 1.11 24.85
CA ASP A 19 -29.35 0.87 26.28
C ASP A 19 -30.42 -0.19 26.57
N THR A 20 -31.28 -0.50 25.59
CA THR A 20 -32.35 -1.51 25.73
C THR A 20 -31.97 -2.88 25.17
N THR A 21 -30.80 -3.00 24.54
CA THR A 21 -30.36 -4.24 23.91
C THR A 21 -30.02 -5.29 24.97
N SER A 22 -30.68 -6.44 24.89
CA SER A 22 -30.47 -7.59 25.79
C SER A 22 -29.97 -8.85 25.08
N ARG A 23 -29.96 -8.83 23.74
CA ARG A 23 -29.53 -9.94 22.90
C ARG A 23 -28.68 -9.38 21.76
N ILE A 24 -27.51 -9.97 21.55
CA ILE A 24 -26.54 -9.52 20.56
C ILE A 24 -26.18 -10.70 19.67
N LEU A 25 -26.19 -10.47 18.36
CA LEU A 25 -25.52 -11.32 17.39
C LEU A 25 -24.17 -10.66 17.10
N LEU A 26 -23.08 -11.37 17.36
CA LEU A 26 -21.73 -10.85 17.13
C LEU A 26 -21.25 -11.20 15.72
N GLU A 27 -21.10 -10.19 14.87
CA GLU A 27 -20.49 -10.33 13.55
C GLU A 27 -18.97 -10.17 13.67
N VAL A 28 -18.22 -11.17 13.21
CA VAL A 28 -16.78 -11.07 12.98
C VAL A 28 -16.50 -11.61 11.59
N ALA A 29 -16.06 -10.72 10.70
CA ALA A 29 -15.98 -11.02 9.28
C ALA A 29 -14.63 -10.59 8.69
N HIS A 30 -14.29 -11.18 7.55
CA HIS A 30 -13.21 -10.77 6.69
C HIS A 30 -13.80 -10.22 5.38
N PHE A 31 -13.33 -9.06 4.95
CA PHE A 31 -13.82 -8.38 3.76
C PHE A 31 -12.70 -8.06 2.77
N SER A 32 -13.06 -7.92 1.49
CA SER A 32 -12.14 -7.49 0.44
C SER A 32 -11.57 -6.09 0.71
N ALA A 33 -10.26 -6.03 0.92
CA ALA A 33 -9.53 -4.78 1.19
C ALA A 33 -9.71 -3.73 0.07
N PRO A 34 -9.62 -4.06 -1.24
CA PRO A 34 -9.89 -3.09 -2.31
C PRO A 34 -11.32 -2.53 -2.28
N HIS A 35 -12.31 -3.37 -1.99
CA HIS A 35 -13.71 -2.92 -1.93
C HIS A 35 -13.95 -1.95 -0.78
N LEU A 36 -13.33 -2.20 0.38
CA LEU A 36 -13.45 -1.32 1.53
C LEU A 36 -12.71 0.00 1.34
N LEU A 37 -11.52 -0.02 0.71
CA LEU A 37 -10.81 1.19 0.34
C LEU A 37 -11.65 2.09 -0.59
N LEU A 38 -12.23 1.50 -1.64
CA LEU A 38 -13.01 2.25 -2.63
C LEU A 38 -14.34 2.75 -2.05
N SER A 39 -15.05 1.91 -1.32
CA SER A 39 -16.34 2.26 -0.71
C SER A 39 -16.16 3.29 0.42
N GLY A 40 -15.16 3.11 1.28
CA GLY A 40 -14.85 4.08 2.35
C GLY A 40 -14.49 5.46 1.79
N LYS A 41 -13.66 5.52 0.74
CA LYS A 41 -13.35 6.78 0.03
C LYS A 41 -14.58 7.41 -0.61
N ARG A 42 -15.41 6.60 -1.29
CA ARG A 42 -16.62 7.09 -1.98
C ARG A 42 -17.61 7.73 -1.01
N HIS A 43 -17.75 7.16 0.19
CA HIS A 43 -18.70 7.63 1.19
C HIS A 43 -18.08 8.59 2.22
N SER A 44 -16.78 8.91 2.10
CA SER A 44 -16.04 9.72 3.08
C SER A 44 -16.14 9.18 4.52
N LEU A 45 -16.27 7.85 4.67
CA LEU A 45 -16.36 7.17 5.96
C LEU A 45 -15.03 6.47 6.23
N ARG A 46 -14.25 7.00 7.18
CA ARG A 46 -13.02 6.39 7.67
C ARG A 46 -13.18 6.02 9.14
N SER A 47 -13.63 4.79 9.38
CA SER A 47 -13.64 4.19 10.72
C SER A 47 -12.38 3.39 10.98
N GLU A 48 -12.14 3.08 12.25
CA GLU A 48 -11.10 2.15 12.68
C GLU A 48 -11.23 0.76 12.03
N ALA A 49 -12.45 0.33 11.70
CA ALA A 49 -12.71 -0.90 10.95
C ALA A 49 -12.21 -0.77 9.50
N VAL A 50 -12.59 0.30 8.78
CA VAL A 50 -12.11 0.55 7.41
C VAL A 50 -10.58 0.57 7.36
N ALA A 51 -9.94 1.26 8.30
CA ALA A 51 -8.49 1.36 8.36
C ALA A 51 -7.80 -0.01 8.56
N ARG A 52 -8.39 -0.93 9.32
CA ARG A 52 -7.85 -2.28 9.47
C ARG A 52 -8.09 -3.11 8.21
N PHE A 53 -9.31 -3.15 7.74
CA PHE A 53 -9.66 -3.98 6.59
C PHE A 53 -9.01 -3.53 5.28
N GLU A 54 -8.81 -2.22 5.04
CA GLU A 54 -8.12 -1.74 3.83
C GLU A 54 -6.65 -2.19 3.75
N ARG A 55 -6.04 -2.54 4.89
CA ARG A 55 -4.68 -3.09 5.00
C ARG A 55 -4.64 -4.62 4.96
N GLY A 56 -5.80 -5.26 4.94
CA GLY A 56 -5.94 -6.71 5.11
C GLY A 56 -5.99 -7.09 6.60
N VAL A 57 -6.97 -7.91 6.94
CA VAL A 57 -7.08 -8.58 8.25
C VAL A 57 -6.89 -10.07 8.00
N ASP A 58 -6.22 -10.77 8.91
CA ASP A 58 -6.03 -12.22 8.82
C ASP A 58 -7.37 -12.94 8.63
N PRO A 59 -7.57 -13.69 7.53
CA PRO A 59 -8.83 -14.37 7.27
C PRO A 59 -9.06 -15.58 8.21
N GLU A 60 -8.04 -16.07 8.91
CA GLU A 60 -8.17 -17.17 9.89
C GLU A 60 -8.43 -16.65 11.33
N LEU A 61 -8.38 -15.33 11.55
CA LEU A 61 -8.65 -14.69 12.83
C LEU A 61 -10.13 -14.72 13.30
N PRO A 62 -11.17 -14.67 12.43
CA PRO A 62 -12.55 -14.48 12.88
C PRO A 62 -13.05 -15.45 13.96
N PRO A 63 -12.80 -16.77 13.91
CA PRO A 63 -13.27 -17.68 14.96
C PRO A 63 -12.67 -17.35 16.33
N LEU A 64 -11.36 -17.08 16.38
CA LEU A 64 -10.66 -16.74 17.62
C LEU A 64 -11.10 -15.38 18.17
N ALA A 65 -11.22 -14.37 17.29
CA ALA A 65 -11.65 -13.04 17.67
C ALA A 65 -13.11 -13.03 18.17
N SER A 66 -14.00 -13.79 17.53
CA SER A 66 -15.40 -13.96 17.94
C SER A 66 -15.50 -14.58 19.33
N ALA A 67 -14.80 -15.69 19.57
CA ALA A 67 -14.77 -16.33 20.88
C ALA A 67 -14.25 -15.40 21.98
N ARG A 68 -13.18 -14.64 21.69
CA ARG A 68 -12.60 -13.70 22.67
C ARG A 68 -13.54 -12.54 22.99
N ALA A 69 -14.17 -11.95 21.98
CA ALA A 69 -15.12 -10.86 22.15
C ALA A 69 -16.37 -11.33 22.91
N ALA A 70 -16.94 -12.49 22.56
CA ALA A 70 -18.07 -13.07 23.28
C ALA A 70 -17.75 -13.35 24.76
N ALA A 71 -16.56 -13.89 25.05
CA ALA A 71 -16.12 -14.12 26.42
C ALA A 71 -16.00 -12.81 27.23
N LEU A 72 -15.42 -11.75 26.64
CA LEU A 72 -15.32 -10.44 27.29
C LEU A 72 -16.70 -9.81 27.52
N MET A 73 -17.62 -9.92 26.57
CA MET A 73 -18.99 -9.42 26.73
C MET A 73 -19.72 -10.13 27.88
N ALA A 74 -19.56 -11.45 28.00
CA ALA A 74 -20.13 -12.21 29.10
C ALA A 74 -19.52 -11.81 30.46
N GLU A 75 -18.19 -11.68 30.53
CA GLU A 75 -17.46 -11.28 31.74
C GLU A 75 -17.83 -9.87 32.21
N LEU A 76 -17.91 -8.91 31.28
CA LEU A 76 -18.06 -7.49 31.60
C LEU A 76 -19.52 -7.03 31.71
N ALA A 77 -20.43 -7.62 30.92
CA ALA A 77 -21.85 -7.24 30.90
C ALA A 77 -22.77 -8.27 31.57
N GLY A 78 -22.23 -9.39 32.08
CA GLY A 78 -23.02 -10.44 32.75
C GLY A 78 -23.91 -11.26 31.80
N GLY A 79 -23.60 -11.26 30.50
CA GLY A 79 -24.32 -12.03 29.49
C GLY A 79 -23.98 -13.53 29.51
N VAL A 80 -24.78 -14.33 28.82
CA VAL A 80 -24.53 -15.76 28.60
C VAL A 80 -24.18 -15.99 27.13
N VAL A 81 -23.03 -16.61 26.88
CA VAL A 81 -22.61 -16.99 25.51
C VAL A 81 -23.44 -18.19 25.06
N ALA A 82 -24.06 -18.07 23.89
CA ALA A 82 -24.79 -19.18 23.28
C ALA A 82 -23.84 -20.30 22.84
N GLU A 83 -24.33 -21.55 22.81
CA GLU A 83 -23.55 -22.68 22.33
C GLU A 83 -23.43 -22.66 20.80
N GLY A 84 -22.20 -22.86 20.30
CA GLY A 84 -21.90 -22.90 18.86
C GLY A 84 -21.70 -21.52 18.22
N PHE A 85 -21.30 -21.55 16.95
CA PHE A 85 -21.17 -20.37 16.09
C PHE A 85 -21.43 -20.77 14.64
N ILE A 86 -21.70 -19.78 13.79
CA ILE A 86 -21.83 -19.97 12.34
C ILE A 86 -20.55 -19.44 11.72
N ASP A 87 -19.91 -20.25 10.89
CA ASP A 87 -18.67 -19.91 10.17
C ASP A 87 -18.83 -20.20 8.68
N GLU A 88 -19.04 -19.14 7.92
CA GLU A 88 -19.18 -19.19 6.48
C GLU A 88 -17.88 -18.72 5.83
N TYR A 89 -17.04 -19.69 5.43
CA TYR A 89 -15.76 -19.43 4.76
C TYR A 89 -15.71 -20.04 3.35
N PRO A 90 -16.49 -19.51 2.40
CA PRO A 90 -16.49 -20.01 1.03
C PRO A 90 -15.14 -19.75 0.35
N GLY A 91 -14.59 -20.77 -0.31
CA GLY A 91 -13.32 -20.64 -1.04
C GLY A 91 -12.12 -20.40 -0.13
N ARG A 92 -12.09 -21.07 1.04
CA ARG A 92 -10.95 -21.05 1.97
C ARG A 92 -9.64 -21.20 1.22
N ALA A 93 -8.71 -20.28 1.48
CA ALA A 93 -7.42 -20.25 0.82
C ALA A 93 -6.54 -21.38 1.35
N GLU A 94 -5.82 -22.05 0.46
CA GLU A 94 -4.77 -22.97 0.86
C GLU A 94 -3.57 -22.20 1.43
N PRO A 95 -2.85 -22.77 2.43
CA PRO A 95 -1.64 -22.16 2.95
C PRO A 95 -0.64 -21.83 1.83
N THR A 96 -0.09 -20.62 1.86
CA THR A 96 0.94 -20.21 0.89
C THR A 96 2.28 -20.81 1.30
N VAL A 97 2.93 -21.50 0.38
CA VAL A 97 4.29 -22.03 0.57
C VAL A 97 5.23 -21.37 -0.42
N VAL A 98 6.33 -20.80 0.09
CA VAL A 98 7.36 -20.12 -0.68
C VAL A 98 8.67 -20.90 -0.56
N GLU A 99 9.19 -21.33 -1.69
CA GLU A 99 10.50 -21.99 -1.78
C GLU A 99 11.62 -20.93 -1.72
N LEU A 100 12.49 -21.01 -0.70
CA LEU A 100 13.64 -20.11 -0.54
C LEU A 100 14.94 -20.89 -0.81
N PRO A 101 15.61 -20.68 -1.96
CA PRO A 101 16.92 -21.28 -2.22
C PRO A 101 17.95 -20.80 -1.20
N GLY A 102 18.85 -21.68 -0.74
CA GLY A 102 19.85 -21.33 0.29
C GLY A 102 20.79 -20.20 -0.13
N GLY A 103 21.05 -20.06 -1.44
CA GLY A 103 21.86 -18.97 -2.00
C GLY A 103 21.14 -17.63 -2.17
N GLU A 104 19.82 -17.56 -1.96
CA GLU A 104 19.02 -16.38 -2.31
C GLU A 104 19.32 -15.18 -1.41
N VAL A 105 19.53 -15.41 -0.11
CA VAL A 105 19.95 -14.40 0.86
C VAL A 105 21.26 -13.75 0.42
N ARG A 106 22.28 -14.57 0.11
CA ARG A 106 23.57 -14.08 -0.40
C ARG A 106 23.42 -13.33 -1.72
N ARG A 107 22.58 -13.83 -2.62
CA ARG A 107 22.35 -13.23 -3.94
C ARG A 107 21.77 -11.82 -3.85
N LEU A 108 20.79 -11.60 -2.95
CA LEU A 108 20.11 -10.32 -2.80
C LEU A 108 20.85 -9.34 -1.88
N LEU A 109 21.42 -9.83 -0.78
CA LEU A 109 22.00 -8.99 0.28
C LEU A 109 23.52 -8.90 0.23
N GLY A 110 24.19 -9.84 -0.45
CA GLY A 110 25.65 -9.90 -0.50
C GLY A 110 26.32 -10.32 0.81
N ILE A 111 25.55 -10.87 1.75
CA ILE A 111 25.99 -11.39 3.05
C ILE A 111 25.71 -12.88 3.18
N ASP A 112 26.44 -13.53 4.07
CA ASP A 112 26.25 -14.92 4.43
C ASP A 112 25.60 -15.04 5.80
N ILE A 113 24.50 -15.78 5.85
CA ILE A 113 23.77 -16.10 7.08
C ILE A 113 23.66 -17.62 7.15
N ALA A 114 23.93 -18.21 8.32
CA ALA A 114 23.86 -19.66 8.47
C ALA A 114 22.41 -20.18 8.27
N PRO A 115 22.21 -21.38 7.68
CA PRO A 115 20.88 -21.97 7.49
C PRO A 115 20.03 -22.02 8.78
N ASP A 116 20.65 -22.37 9.91
CA ASP A 116 19.96 -22.43 11.21
C ASP A 116 19.50 -21.05 11.70
N GLU A 117 20.25 -19.99 11.39
CA GLU A 117 19.88 -18.61 11.72
C GLU A 117 18.72 -18.13 10.83
N ILE A 118 18.76 -18.44 9.53
CA ILE A 118 17.67 -18.15 8.59
C ILE A 118 16.36 -18.79 9.08
N ALA A 119 16.40 -20.09 9.37
CA ALA A 119 15.24 -20.81 9.90
C ALA A 119 14.77 -20.20 11.23
N GLY A 120 15.71 -19.90 12.14
CA GLY A 120 15.42 -19.28 13.43
C GLY A 120 14.73 -17.92 13.32
N TYR A 121 15.14 -17.06 12.38
CA TYR A 121 14.50 -15.76 12.13
C TYR A 121 13.07 -15.93 11.63
N LEU A 122 12.86 -16.77 10.61
CA LEU A 122 11.55 -17.01 10.03
C LEU A 122 10.60 -17.67 11.04
N SER A 123 11.04 -18.67 11.80
CA SER A 123 10.19 -19.32 12.82
C SER A 123 9.76 -18.37 13.94
N ARG A 124 10.60 -17.42 14.36
CA ARG A 124 10.22 -16.39 15.35
C ARG A 124 9.11 -15.46 14.87
N LEU A 125 8.96 -15.30 13.56
CA LEU A 125 7.91 -14.51 12.93
C LEU A 125 6.64 -15.32 12.64
N GLY A 126 6.62 -16.61 13.00
CA GLY A 126 5.48 -17.49 12.82
C GLY A 126 5.44 -18.22 11.48
N PHE A 127 6.51 -18.18 10.68
CA PHE A 127 6.61 -19.00 9.47
C PHE A 127 6.93 -20.45 9.83
N GLY A 128 6.26 -21.39 9.16
CA GLY A 128 6.67 -22.80 9.16
C GLY A 128 7.88 -22.97 8.25
N VAL A 129 8.95 -23.60 8.72
CA VAL A 129 10.19 -23.77 7.94
C VAL A 129 10.55 -25.23 7.91
N ASP A 130 10.57 -25.81 6.72
CA ASP A 130 11.00 -27.19 6.46
C ASP A 130 12.15 -27.23 5.46
N GLY A 131 12.99 -28.25 5.54
CA GLY A 131 14.13 -28.43 4.64
C GLY A 131 15.39 -27.65 5.06
N GLY A 132 16.22 -27.28 4.07
CA GLY A 132 17.52 -26.63 4.33
C GLY A 132 18.21 -26.06 3.09
N ASP A 133 17.98 -26.65 1.91
CA ASP A 133 18.29 -26.05 0.61
C ASP A 133 17.56 -26.80 -0.53
N PRO A 134 16.49 -26.23 -1.13
CA PRO A 134 15.80 -25.02 -0.68
C PRO A 134 15.08 -25.24 0.67
N PHE A 135 14.73 -24.14 1.33
CA PHE A 135 13.74 -24.14 2.39
C PHE A 135 12.33 -24.09 1.80
N SER A 136 11.43 -24.91 2.32
CA SER A 136 9.99 -24.81 2.08
C SER A 136 9.38 -23.99 3.23
N VAL A 137 8.97 -22.75 2.95
CA VAL A 137 8.49 -21.83 3.98
C VAL A 137 6.98 -21.66 3.89
N THR A 138 6.26 -22.16 4.88
CA THR A 138 4.81 -21.96 5.02
C THR A 138 4.53 -20.59 5.63
N VAL A 139 3.83 -19.75 4.88
CA VAL A 139 3.50 -18.37 5.25
C VAL A 139 2.27 -18.38 6.17
N PRO A 140 2.32 -17.70 7.34
CA PRO A 140 1.16 -17.59 8.21
C PRO A 140 0.08 -16.72 7.54
N SER A 141 -1.19 -17.03 7.80
CA SER A 141 -2.35 -16.37 7.16
C SER A 141 -2.43 -14.85 7.39
N PHE A 142 -1.85 -14.36 8.49
CA PHE A 142 -1.73 -12.93 8.78
C PHE A 142 -0.63 -12.19 7.99
N ARG A 143 0.13 -12.89 7.12
CA ARG A 143 1.18 -12.31 6.24
C ARG A 143 0.85 -12.46 4.75
N PRO A 144 -0.27 -11.91 4.26
CA PRO A 144 -0.64 -12.02 2.84
C PRO A 144 0.32 -11.27 1.90
N ASP A 145 1.19 -10.44 2.45
CA ASP A 145 2.25 -9.71 1.75
C ASP A 145 3.41 -10.61 1.28
N VAL A 146 3.62 -11.76 1.93
CA VAL A 146 4.73 -12.67 1.63
C VAL A 146 4.31 -13.69 0.58
N THR A 147 4.83 -13.53 -0.63
CA THR A 147 4.46 -14.36 -1.80
C THR A 147 5.66 -14.90 -2.57
N ARG A 148 6.86 -14.38 -2.30
CA ARG A 148 8.07 -14.65 -3.07
C ARG A 148 9.30 -14.75 -2.18
N PRO A 149 10.41 -15.35 -2.67
CA PRO A 149 11.63 -15.49 -1.88
C PRO A 149 12.21 -14.15 -1.40
N ALA A 150 12.09 -13.09 -2.21
CA ALA A 150 12.55 -11.75 -1.84
C ALA A 150 11.84 -11.21 -0.58
N ASP A 151 10.56 -11.51 -0.40
CA ASP A 151 9.78 -11.07 0.76
C ASP A 151 10.29 -11.76 2.04
N LEU A 152 10.68 -13.05 1.94
CA LEU A 152 11.33 -13.77 3.03
C LEU A 152 12.73 -13.21 3.33
N VAL A 153 13.49 -12.83 2.31
CA VAL A 153 14.80 -12.20 2.48
C VAL A 153 14.69 -10.85 3.18
N GLU A 154 13.64 -10.07 2.92
CA GLU A 154 13.36 -8.84 3.67
C GLU A 154 13.11 -9.13 5.16
N GLU A 155 12.32 -10.15 5.49
CA GLU A 155 12.06 -10.53 6.88
C GLU A 155 13.33 -11.01 7.60
N ILE A 156 14.18 -11.79 6.91
CA ILE A 156 15.48 -12.20 7.42
C ILE A 156 16.36 -10.98 7.67
N LEU A 157 16.47 -10.06 6.71
CA LEU A 157 17.27 -8.85 6.83
C LEU A 157 16.78 -7.97 8.00
N ARG A 158 15.47 -7.79 8.13
CA ARG A 158 14.87 -6.96 9.18
C ARG A 158 15.22 -7.44 10.59
N LEU A 159 15.34 -8.76 10.78
CA LEU A 159 15.75 -9.35 12.06
C LEU A 159 17.27 -9.47 12.22
N HIS A 160 18.00 -9.65 11.12
CA HIS A 160 19.46 -9.73 11.14
C HIS A 160 20.11 -8.36 11.34
N GLY A 161 19.50 -7.29 10.82
CA GLY A 161 19.96 -5.91 10.92
C GLY A 161 20.37 -5.35 9.54
N PHE A 162 19.85 -4.18 9.18
CA PHE A 162 20.17 -3.51 7.90
C PHE A 162 21.64 -3.07 7.81
N GLU A 163 22.25 -2.80 8.96
CA GLU A 163 23.65 -2.42 9.13
C GLU A 163 24.64 -3.54 8.77
N SER A 164 24.17 -4.78 8.68
CA SER A 164 24.99 -5.93 8.25
C SER A 164 25.31 -5.89 6.75
N VAL A 165 24.51 -5.17 5.95
CA VAL A 165 24.64 -5.13 4.50
C VAL A 165 25.86 -4.28 4.13
N PRO A 166 26.85 -4.83 3.41
CA PRO A 166 28.05 -4.10 3.07
C PRO A 166 27.77 -3.00 2.04
N GLU A 167 28.29 -1.81 2.30
CA GLU A 167 28.31 -0.74 1.32
C GLU A 167 29.22 -1.14 0.14
N ARG A 168 28.63 -1.32 -1.05
CA ARG A 168 29.36 -1.64 -2.27
C ARG A 168 28.90 -0.73 -3.39
N VAL A 169 29.84 -0.04 -4.02
CA VAL A 169 29.56 0.75 -5.22
C VAL A 169 29.36 -0.22 -6.39
N PRO A 170 28.18 -0.24 -7.05
CA PRO A 170 27.96 -1.10 -8.20
C PRO A 170 28.93 -0.72 -9.33
N HIS A 171 29.37 -1.72 -10.09
CA HIS A 171 30.24 -1.52 -11.25
C HIS A 171 29.40 -1.69 -12.50
N GLY A 172 29.53 -0.75 -13.44
CA GLY A 172 28.79 -0.75 -14.69
C GLY A 172 29.49 0.11 -15.74
N PRO A 173 29.02 0.07 -17.00
CA PRO A 173 29.56 0.93 -18.04
C PRO A 173 29.39 2.40 -17.62
N GLY A 174 30.50 3.14 -17.62
CA GLY A 174 30.46 4.59 -17.44
C GLY A 174 29.91 5.28 -18.69
N GLY A 175 29.32 6.46 -18.51
CA GLY A 175 28.83 7.30 -19.58
C GLY A 175 29.00 8.78 -19.26
N GLY A 176 29.23 9.58 -20.30
CA GLY A 176 29.15 11.03 -20.21
C GLY A 176 27.70 11.53 -20.31
N LEU A 177 27.53 12.84 -20.25
CA LEU A 177 26.23 13.46 -20.51
C LEU A 177 25.84 13.25 -21.99
N PRO A 178 24.57 12.91 -22.27
CA PRO A 178 24.03 13.02 -23.62
C PRO A 178 24.25 14.42 -24.20
N GLU A 179 24.41 14.52 -25.51
CA GLU A 179 24.72 15.80 -26.18
C GLU A 179 23.67 16.89 -25.86
N HIS A 180 22.39 16.53 -25.84
CA HIS A 180 21.31 17.47 -25.55
C HIS A 180 21.37 18.02 -24.10
N GLU A 181 21.78 17.20 -23.13
CA GLU A 181 22.00 17.61 -21.74
C GLU A 181 23.19 18.57 -21.63
N ALA A 182 24.31 18.22 -22.27
CA ALA A 182 25.49 19.08 -22.33
C ALA A 182 25.17 20.43 -22.97
N ARG A 183 24.43 20.41 -24.09
CA ARG A 183 23.95 21.61 -24.78
C ARG A 183 23.05 22.47 -23.90
N ARG A 184 22.08 21.87 -23.19
CA ARG A 184 21.19 22.60 -22.27
C ARG A 184 21.98 23.30 -21.16
N ARG A 185 22.98 22.63 -20.58
CA ARG A 185 23.87 23.21 -19.55
C ARG A 185 24.72 24.36 -20.11
N ALA A 186 25.23 24.22 -21.34
CA ALA A 186 25.98 25.28 -22.00
C ALA A 186 25.12 26.53 -22.23
N VAL A 187 23.89 26.36 -22.76
CA VAL A 187 22.92 27.46 -22.94
C VAL A 187 22.59 28.12 -21.61
N ARG A 188 22.29 27.34 -20.57
CA ARG A 188 22.02 27.86 -19.23
C ARG A 188 23.18 28.73 -18.72
N SER A 189 24.40 28.22 -18.83
CA SER A 189 25.61 28.93 -18.37
C SER A 189 25.83 30.24 -19.12
N ALA A 190 25.60 30.24 -20.44
CA ALA A 190 25.69 31.44 -21.27
C ALA A 190 24.64 32.48 -20.90
N MET A 191 23.38 32.07 -20.68
CA MET A 191 22.29 32.98 -20.29
C MET A 191 22.54 33.60 -18.92
N VAL A 192 22.99 32.81 -17.94
CA VAL A 192 23.36 33.32 -16.61
C VAL A 192 24.53 34.29 -16.72
N GLY A 193 25.55 33.97 -17.52
CA GLY A 193 26.69 34.86 -17.78
C GLY A 193 26.30 36.18 -18.46
N ALA A 194 25.18 36.19 -19.20
CA ALA A 194 24.61 37.39 -19.81
C ALA A 194 23.68 38.19 -18.87
N GLY A 195 23.52 37.77 -17.60
CA GLY A 195 22.73 38.47 -16.59
C GLY A 195 21.27 38.02 -16.45
N TYR A 196 20.89 36.91 -17.10
CA TYR A 196 19.56 36.32 -16.90
C TYR A 196 19.51 35.47 -15.62
N HIS A 197 18.34 35.43 -14.99
CA HIS A 197 18.05 34.54 -13.86
C HIS A 197 17.18 33.37 -14.32
N GLU A 198 17.61 32.14 -14.01
CA GLU A 198 16.79 30.96 -14.26
C GLU A 198 15.67 30.88 -13.22
N THR A 199 14.47 30.56 -13.69
CA THR A 199 13.29 30.32 -12.84
C THR A 199 12.67 28.97 -13.17
N MET A 200 12.02 28.35 -12.18
CA MET A 200 11.15 27.20 -12.38
C MET A 200 9.71 27.69 -12.47
N ALA A 201 9.24 27.94 -13.69
CA ALA A 201 7.86 28.36 -13.93
C ALA A 201 6.89 27.18 -13.83
N TYR A 202 5.67 27.44 -13.34
CA TYR A 202 4.62 26.44 -13.17
C TYR A 202 4.21 25.79 -14.49
N SER A 203 3.91 24.49 -14.44
CA SER A 203 3.42 23.76 -15.62
C SER A 203 1.93 23.97 -15.87
N PHE A 204 1.19 24.40 -14.85
CA PHE A 204 -0.23 24.66 -14.91
C PHE A 204 -0.49 26.15 -15.06
N VAL A 205 -1.37 26.50 -15.98
CA VAL A 205 -1.74 27.88 -16.32
C VAL A 205 -3.25 27.97 -16.47
N GLY A 206 -3.77 29.18 -16.61
CA GLY A 206 -5.17 29.42 -16.88
C GLY A 206 -5.53 29.08 -18.33
N PRO A 207 -6.76 28.59 -18.60
CA PRO A 207 -7.23 28.39 -19.97
C PRO A 207 -7.28 29.70 -20.78
N GLY A 208 -7.40 30.84 -20.11
CA GLY A 208 -7.37 32.17 -20.72
C GLY A 208 -5.97 32.69 -21.05
N ASP A 209 -4.90 32.11 -20.50
CA ASP A 209 -3.55 32.68 -20.59
C ASP A 209 -3.00 32.59 -22.02
N ALA A 210 -3.22 31.47 -22.72
CA ALA A 210 -2.80 31.34 -24.12
C ALA A 210 -3.47 32.38 -25.03
N VAL A 211 -4.75 32.70 -24.77
CA VAL A 211 -5.49 33.74 -25.51
C VAL A 211 -4.97 35.13 -25.14
N ALA A 212 -4.66 35.38 -23.86
CA ALA A 212 -4.11 36.66 -23.39
C ALA A 212 -2.75 36.99 -24.02
N PHE A 213 -1.96 35.96 -24.39
CA PHE A 213 -0.72 36.13 -25.14
C PHE A 213 -0.91 36.46 -26.64
N GLY A 214 -2.14 36.40 -27.14
CA GLY A 214 -2.50 36.85 -28.49
C GLY A 214 -2.05 35.93 -29.61
N TYR A 215 -1.99 34.61 -29.37
CA TYR A 215 -1.69 33.66 -30.44
C TYR A 215 -2.77 33.66 -31.54
N PRO A 216 -2.40 33.47 -32.82
CA PRO A 216 -3.38 33.35 -33.90
C PRO A 216 -4.40 32.23 -33.68
N GLU A 217 -5.58 32.37 -34.27
CA GLU A 217 -6.58 31.30 -34.29
C GLU A 217 -5.99 30.03 -34.94
N GLY A 218 -6.15 28.88 -34.28
CA GLY A 218 -5.58 27.60 -34.73
C GLY A 218 -4.10 27.40 -34.43
N ASP A 219 -3.45 28.27 -33.64
CA ASP A 219 -2.08 28.03 -33.18
C ASP A 219 -2.03 26.81 -32.23
N PRO A 220 -1.12 25.84 -32.44
CA PRO A 220 -0.99 24.67 -31.57
C PRO A 220 -0.71 25.02 -30.11
N ARG A 221 -0.17 26.21 -29.81
CA ARG A 221 0.03 26.68 -28.43
C ARG A 221 -1.29 27.01 -27.72
N SER A 222 -2.36 27.22 -28.45
CA SER A 222 -3.71 27.39 -27.88
C SER A 222 -4.40 26.04 -27.63
N GLU A 223 -3.84 24.93 -28.10
CA GLU A 223 -4.35 23.56 -27.86
C GLU A 223 -3.86 23.02 -26.50
N GLN A 224 -4.43 23.55 -25.43
CA GLN A 224 -4.04 23.20 -24.07
C GLN A 224 -4.66 21.87 -23.60
N ILE A 225 -3.96 21.15 -22.72
CA ILE A 225 -4.43 19.89 -22.13
C ILE A 225 -5.05 20.18 -20.77
N ALA A 226 -6.34 19.90 -20.61
CA ALA A 226 -7.06 20.10 -19.34
C ALA A 226 -6.71 19.05 -18.28
N VAL A 227 -6.52 19.50 -17.05
CA VAL A 227 -6.36 18.66 -15.87
C VAL A 227 -7.75 18.25 -15.39
N ARG A 228 -7.98 16.95 -15.15
CA ARG A 228 -9.29 16.43 -14.75
C ARG A 228 -9.73 16.88 -13.35
N ASN A 229 -8.78 17.07 -12.45
CA ASN A 229 -8.99 17.39 -11.04
C ASN A 229 -7.95 18.41 -10.56
N PRO A 230 -7.96 19.65 -11.11
CA PRO A 230 -7.01 20.67 -10.73
C PRO A 230 -7.23 21.07 -9.27
N LEU A 231 -6.16 21.49 -8.59
CA LEU A 231 -6.25 22.02 -7.23
C LEU A 231 -6.87 23.42 -7.22
N ASN A 232 -6.67 24.18 -8.29
CA ASN A 232 -7.24 25.51 -8.55
C ASN A 232 -7.74 25.57 -10.00
N GLU A 233 -8.97 26.06 -10.21
CA GLU A 233 -9.55 26.20 -11.57
C GLU A 233 -8.80 27.23 -12.42
N GLU A 234 -8.17 28.23 -11.80
CA GLU A 234 -7.31 29.21 -12.48
C GLU A 234 -6.01 28.60 -13.02
N GLU A 235 -5.69 27.36 -12.64
CA GLU A 235 -4.52 26.59 -13.08
C GLU A 235 -4.98 25.24 -13.69
N GLY A 236 -6.08 25.27 -14.43
CA GLY A 236 -6.78 24.08 -14.90
C GLY A 236 -6.17 23.35 -16.11
N VAL A 237 -5.12 23.90 -16.74
CA VAL A 237 -4.57 23.36 -18.00
C VAL A 237 -3.04 23.34 -18.02
N LEU A 238 -2.45 22.45 -18.81
CA LEU A 238 -1.00 22.42 -19.04
C LEU A 238 -0.58 23.51 -20.04
N ARG A 239 0.51 24.21 -19.72
CA ARG A 239 1.12 25.18 -20.63
C ARG A 239 1.71 24.50 -21.87
N THR A 240 1.62 25.19 -22.99
CA THR A 240 2.22 24.83 -24.29
C THR A 240 3.45 25.70 -24.62
N THR A 241 3.72 26.70 -23.78
CA THR A 241 4.75 27.73 -23.90
C THR A 241 5.29 28.07 -22.52
N LEU A 242 6.52 28.59 -22.43
CA LEU A 242 7.16 28.98 -21.16
C LEU A 242 6.98 30.48 -20.81
N LEU A 243 6.25 31.23 -21.64
CA LEU A 243 6.10 32.68 -21.47
C LEU A 243 5.04 33.11 -20.44
N PRO A 244 3.83 32.50 -20.40
CA PRO A 244 2.94 32.60 -19.24
C PRO A 244 3.58 31.92 -18.02
#